data_AF-A0AA36CU99-F1
#
_entry.id   AF-A0AA36CU99-F1
#
_cell.length_a   1.000
_cell.length_b   1.000
_cell.length_c   1.000
_cell.angle_alpha   90.00
_cell.angle_beta   90.00
_cell.angle_gamma   90.00
#
_symmetry.space_group_name_H-M   'P 1'
#
loop_
_entity.id
_entity.type
_entity.pdbx_description
1 polymer ?
#
loop_
_entity_poly.entity_id
_entity_poly.type
_entity_poly.pdbx_seq_one_letter_code
_entity_poly.pdbx_strand_id
1 'polypeptide(L)'
;MASRLVSRAAWLTSSRSMYENPYVKRFKAKNKVSPDYFKQSTGLTGLFVEEHPHRALSVVYGRILRALEKVPKDSAYRKYTEQVIRHRLNLVQTELDVLKLEQKIGMGQIEEVLQQAEYELEATRAIIESKAWEPLIEKAPTGQWAWPI
;
A
#
# COMPACT_ATOMS: atom_id res chain seq x y z
N MET A 1 -37.11 -43.11 6.82
CA MET A 1 -37.40 -42.36 5.58
C MET A 1 -36.97 -40.92 5.78
N ALA A 2 -35.86 -40.52 5.17
CA ALA A 2 -35.25 -39.20 5.35
C ALA A 2 -35.92 -38.16 4.45
N SER A 3 -36.57 -37.15 5.02
CA SER A 3 -37.02 -35.96 4.28
C SER A 3 -36.02 -34.84 4.54
N ARG A 4 -35.10 -34.64 3.59
CA ARG A 4 -34.20 -33.48 3.55
C ARG A 4 -35.02 -32.27 3.09
N LEU A 5 -35.46 -31.44 4.04
CA LEU A 5 -35.82 -30.06 3.73
C LEU A 5 -34.52 -29.28 3.51
N VAL A 6 -33.93 -29.42 2.32
CA VAL A 6 -32.98 -28.43 1.82
C VAL A 6 -33.81 -27.18 1.56
N SER A 7 -33.89 -26.30 2.55
CA SER A 7 -34.37 -24.93 2.36
C SER A 7 -33.60 -24.37 1.18
N ARG A 8 -34.34 -24.13 0.09
CA ARG A 8 -33.88 -23.38 -1.08
C ARG A 8 -33.30 -22.06 -0.57
N ALA A 9 -31.98 -22.00 -0.40
CA ALA A 9 -31.24 -20.75 -0.45
C ALA A 9 -31.40 -20.26 -1.89
N ALA A 10 -32.55 -19.65 -2.15
CA ALA A 10 -32.82 -18.94 -3.37
C ALA A 10 -31.65 -17.98 -3.55
N TRP A 11 -30.93 -18.17 -4.64
CA TRP A 11 -29.97 -17.23 -5.16
C TRP A 11 -30.77 -15.98 -5.54
N LEU A 12 -31.10 -15.17 -4.54
CA LEU A 12 -31.41 -13.77 -4.74
C LEU A 12 -30.07 -13.13 -5.12
N THR A 13 -29.66 -13.29 -6.38
CA THR A 13 -28.86 -12.27 -7.03
C THR A 13 -29.75 -11.04 -7.15
N SER A 14 -30.02 -10.40 -6.01
CA SER A 14 -30.43 -9.00 -5.98
C SER A 14 -29.45 -8.31 -6.90
N SER A 15 -29.98 -7.62 -7.90
CA SER A 15 -29.22 -6.77 -8.81
C SER A 15 -28.52 -5.71 -7.97
N ARG A 16 -27.37 -6.06 -7.37
CA ARG A 16 -26.55 -5.13 -6.63
C ARG A 16 -26.05 -4.15 -7.68
N SER A 17 -26.62 -2.95 -7.69
CA SER A 17 -26.05 -1.88 -8.50
C SER A 17 -24.60 -1.68 -8.04
N MET A 18 -23.74 -1.20 -8.94
CA MET A 18 -22.34 -0.88 -8.61
C MET A 18 -22.24 0.02 -7.35
N TYR A 19 -23.24 0.86 -7.11
CA TYR A 19 -23.34 1.78 -5.98
C TYR A 19 -23.75 1.12 -4.66
N GLU A 20 -24.23 -0.13 -4.71
CA GLU A 20 -24.64 -0.93 -3.56
C GLU A 20 -23.63 -2.02 -3.21
N ASN A 21 -22.35 -1.68 -3.20
CA ASN A 21 -21.30 -2.60 -2.78
C ASN A 21 -21.23 -2.69 -1.23
N PRO A 22 -21.49 -3.86 -0.61
CA PRO A 22 -21.44 -4.01 0.84
C PRO A 22 -20.04 -3.74 1.44
N TYR A 23 -18.97 -3.99 0.67
CA TYR A 23 -17.61 -3.68 1.11
C TYR A 23 -17.41 -2.17 1.23
N VAL A 24 -17.80 -1.40 0.22
CA VAL A 24 -17.70 0.07 0.25
C VAL A 24 -18.57 0.65 1.36
N LYS A 25 -19.79 0.16 1.56
CA LYS A 25 -20.69 0.61 2.65
C LYS A 25 -20.05 0.38 4.04
N ARG A 26 -19.44 -0.79 4.26
CA ARG A 26 -18.76 -1.12 5.53
C ARG A 26 -17.60 -0.17 5.82
N PHE A 27 -16.72 0.07 4.84
CA PHE A 27 -15.57 0.95 5.03
C PHE A 27 -15.97 2.42 5.16
N LYS A 28 -16.99 2.89 4.42
CA LYS A 28 -17.57 4.23 4.61
C LYS A 28 -18.11 4.46 6.02
N ALA A 29 -18.70 3.43 6.63
CA ALA A 29 -19.21 3.55 8.00
C ALA A 29 -18.08 3.66 9.04
N LYS A 30 -16.93 3.02 8.77
CA LYS A 30 -15.76 3.00 9.65
C LYS A 30 -14.88 4.26 9.50
N ASN A 31 -14.63 4.68 8.26
CA ASN A 31 -13.74 5.79 7.94
C ASN A 31 -14.56 7.06 7.72
N LYS A 32 -15.24 7.51 8.78
CA LYS A 32 -15.94 8.80 8.79
C LYS A 32 -14.96 9.86 9.23
N VAL A 33 -14.86 10.92 8.43
CA VAL A 33 -14.02 12.08 8.70
C VAL A 33 -14.80 13.06 9.56
N SER A 34 -14.11 13.72 10.48
CA SER A 34 -14.63 14.86 11.23
C SER A 34 -15.13 15.96 10.28
N PRO A 35 -16.30 16.56 10.54
CA PRO A 35 -16.85 17.62 9.68
C PRO A 35 -15.92 18.84 9.58
N ASP A 36 -15.08 19.07 10.60
CA ASP A 36 -14.16 20.21 10.66
C ASP A 36 -12.83 19.96 9.94
N TYR A 37 -12.60 18.74 9.44
CA TYR A 37 -11.37 18.41 8.71
C TYR A 37 -11.38 19.02 7.31
N PHE A 38 -10.23 19.53 6.87
CA PHE A 38 -10.10 20.28 5.62
C PHE A 38 -10.42 19.45 4.37
N LYS A 39 -10.30 18.11 4.44
CA LYS A 39 -10.52 17.19 3.32
C LYS A 39 -11.69 16.24 3.59
N GLN A 40 -12.82 16.46 2.93
CA GLN A 40 -14.01 15.62 3.14
C GLN A 40 -14.00 14.32 2.31
N SER A 41 -13.32 14.32 1.16
CA SER A 41 -13.13 13.13 0.33
C SER A 41 -11.87 13.24 -0.52
N THR A 42 -11.30 12.10 -0.92
CA THR A 42 -10.16 12.01 -1.85
C THR A 42 -10.58 12.11 -3.31
N GLY A 43 -11.87 11.95 -3.62
CA GLY A 43 -12.39 11.82 -4.99
C GLY A 43 -12.08 10.47 -5.66
N LEU A 44 -11.34 9.57 -4.99
CA LEU A 44 -10.98 8.25 -5.48
C LEU A 44 -11.83 7.16 -4.80
N THR A 45 -12.38 6.25 -5.59
CA THR A 45 -13.25 5.20 -5.04
C THR A 45 -12.42 4.15 -4.30
N GLY A 46 -12.73 3.93 -3.03
CA GLY A 46 -12.02 2.94 -2.19
C GLY A 46 -10.80 3.49 -1.45
N LEU A 47 -10.39 4.73 -1.73
CA LEU A 47 -9.36 5.44 -0.96
C LEU A 47 -10.04 6.42 0.00
N PHE A 48 -10.02 6.10 1.28
CA PHE A 48 -10.65 6.94 2.31
C PHE A 48 -9.66 7.95 2.85
N VAL A 49 -10.17 9.11 3.28
CA VAL A 49 -9.35 10.18 3.86
C VAL A 49 -8.81 9.74 5.22
N GLU A 50 -7.54 10.03 5.47
CA GLU A 50 -6.89 9.85 6.76
C GLU A 50 -6.76 11.19 7.48
N GLU A 51 -7.22 11.25 8.74
CA GLU A 51 -7.21 12.48 9.55
C GLU A 51 -5.83 12.81 10.13
N HIS A 52 -4.99 11.78 10.31
CA HIS A 52 -3.68 11.89 10.95
C HIS A 52 -2.56 11.31 10.07
N PRO A 53 -2.36 11.84 8.85
CA PRO A 53 -1.43 11.26 7.88
C PRO A 53 0.02 11.26 8.36
N HIS A 54 0.48 12.31 9.06
CA HIS A 54 1.85 12.39 9.58
C HIS A 54 2.18 11.26 10.55
N ARG A 55 1.23 10.95 11.46
CA ARG A 55 1.40 9.86 12.43
C ARG A 55 1.41 8.51 11.70
N ALA A 56 0.47 8.29 10.79
CA ALA A 56 0.38 7.05 10.03
C ALA A 56 1.66 6.79 9.21
N LEU A 57 2.11 7.78 8.44
CA LEU A 57 3.33 7.70 7.64
C LEU A 57 4.57 7.48 8.49
N SER A 58 4.72 8.19 9.62
CA SER A 58 5.85 8.01 10.53
C SER A 58 5.91 6.57 11.06
N VAL A 59 4.77 5.98 11.40
CA VAL A 59 4.68 4.60 11.89
C VAL A 59 5.06 3.62 10.78
N VAL A 60 4.52 3.77 9.57
CA VAL A 60 4.79 2.86 8.45
C VAL A 60 6.25 2.94 8.02
N TYR A 61 6.81 4.14 7.84
CA TYR A 61 8.23 4.32 7.53
C TYR A 61 9.16 3.78 8.62
N GLY A 62 8.82 3.99 9.89
CA GLY A 62 9.56 3.39 11.01
C GLY A 62 9.48 1.85 11.05
N ARG A 63 8.40 1.25 10.54
CA ARG A 63 8.31 -0.21 10.36
C ARG A 63 9.15 -0.70 9.19
N ILE A 64 9.16 0.03 8.07
CA ILE A 64 10.00 -0.30 6.90
C ILE A 64 11.48 -0.27 7.27
N LEU A 65 11.96 0.79 7.93
CA LEU A 65 13.36 0.90 8.34
C LEU A 65 13.79 -0.27 9.24
N ARG A 66 12.93 -0.68 10.18
CA ARG A 66 13.18 -1.87 11.03
C ARG A 66 13.16 -3.18 10.24
N ALA A 67 12.33 -3.29 9.20
CA ALA A 67 12.33 -4.47 8.34
C ALA A 67 13.61 -4.54 7.49
N LEU A 68 14.07 -3.40 6.95
CA LEU A 68 15.29 -3.28 6.16
C LEU A 68 16.55 -3.64 6.95
N GLU A 69 16.55 -3.55 8.29
CA GLU A 69 17.68 -4.00 9.12
C GLU A 69 18.04 -5.47 8.90
N LYS A 70 17.07 -6.31 8.52
CA LYS A 70 17.25 -7.74 8.23
C LYS A 70 17.94 -8.01 6.89
N VAL A 71 17.93 -7.05 5.98
CA VAL A 71 18.56 -7.17 4.65
C VAL A 71 20.03 -6.76 4.77
N PRO A 72 20.99 -7.41 4.09
CA PRO A 72 22.39 -6.99 4.12
C PRO A 72 22.61 -5.53 3.65
N LYS A 73 23.58 -4.81 4.26
CA LYS A 73 23.85 -3.37 3.97
C LYS A 73 24.40 -3.11 2.56
N ASP A 74 25.05 -4.11 2.00
CA ASP A 74 25.60 -4.15 0.65
C ASP A 74 24.52 -4.37 -0.43
N SER A 75 23.33 -4.84 -0.04
CA SER A 75 22.21 -4.98 -0.96
C SER A 75 21.82 -3.62 -1.57
N ALA A 76 21.77 -3.58 -2.91
CA ALA A 76 21.34 -2.40 -3.65
C ALA A 76 19.93 -1.97 -3.23
N TYR A 77 19.01 -2.93 -3.03
CA TYR A 77 17.64 -2.66 -2.60
C TYR A 77 17.62 -1.90 -1.28
N ARG A 78 18.36 -2.39 -0.26
CA ARG A 78 18.42 -1.73 1.05
C ARG A 78 18.97 -0.30 0.96
N LYS A 79 20.06 -0.11 0.20
CA LYS A 79 20.69 1.21 0.06
C LYS A 79 19.73 2.26 -0.50
N TYR A 80 19.04 1.94 -1.61
CA TYR A 80 18.17 2.89 -2.28
C TYR A 80 16.84 3.09 -1.54
N THR A 81 16.25 2.02 -1.01
CA THR A 81 15.01 2.14 -0.23
C THR A 81 15.23 2.92 1.07
N GLU A 82 16.31 2.67 1.81
CA GLU A 82 16.63 3.48 2.99
C GLU A 82 16.79 4.96 2.64
N GLN A 83 17.44 5.29 1.53
CA GLN A 83 17.60 6.68 1.08
C GLN A 83 16.23 7.35 0.81
N VAL A 84 15.35 6.67 0.05
CA VAL A 84 14.02 7.20 -0.28
C VAL A 84 13.17 7.35 0.97
N ILE A 85 13.12 6.34 1.83
CA ILE A 85 12.30 6.34 3.04
C ILE A 85 12.79 7.38 4.04
N ARG A 86 14.11 7.54 4.22
CA ARG A 86 14.67 8.59 5.10
C ARG A 86 14.37 9.99 4.58
N HIS A 87 14.47 10.18 3.26
CA HIS A 87 14.12 11.47 2.64
C HIS A 87 12.64 11.80 2.86
N ARG A 88 11.73 10.86 2.58
CA ARG A 88 10.29 11.04 2.80
C ARG A 88 9.94 11.25 4.27
N LEU A 89 10.57 10.49 5.18
CA LEU A 89 10.38 10.64 6.61
C LEU A 89 10.84 12.02 7.11
N ASN A 90 11.94 12.57 6.57
CA ASN A 90 12.38 13.92 6.87
C ASN A 90 11.35 14.97 6.39
N LEU A 91 10.81 14.81 5.18
CA LEU A 91 9.73 15.69 4.69
C LEU A 91 8.49 15.65 5.60
N VAL A 92 8.09 14.45 6.03
CA VAL A 92 6.96 14.28 6.98
C VAL A 92 7.23 14.93 8.33
N GLN A 93 8.48 14.95 8.81
CA GLN A 93 8.83 15.58 10.09
C GLN A 93 8.97 17.11 10.00
N THR A 94 9.36 17.63 8.85
CA THR A 94 9.62 19.06 8.65
C THR A 94 8.37 19.84 8.30
N GLU A 95 7.47 19.28 7.48
CA GLU A 95 6.25 19.94 7.03
C GLU A 95 5.03 19.47 7.81
N LEU A 96 4.45 20.36 8.62
CA LEU A 96 3.22 20.11 9.38
C LEU A 96 1.96 20.21 8.51
N ASP A 97 2.01 20.97 7.42
CA ASP A 97 0.88 21.18 6.52
C ASP A 97 0.80 20.07 5.48
N VAL A 98 -0.35 19.40 5.40
CA VAL A 98 -0.57 18.25 4.50
C VAL A 98 -0.48 18.67 3.04
N LEU A 99 -1.02 19.83 2.65
CA LEU A 99 -1.05 20.26 1.25
C LEU A 99 0.36 20.58 0.74
N LYS A 100 1.19 21.23 1.56
CA LYS A 100 2.59 21.48 1.24
C LYS A 100 3.39 20.19 1.19
N LEU A 101 3.10 19.26 2.10
CA LEU A 101 3.75 17.95 2.12
C LEU A 101 3.45 17.17 0.83
N GLU A 102 2.20 17.14 0.37
CA GLU A 102 1.80 16.51 -0.90
C GLU A 102 2.58 17.10 -2.08
N GLN A 103 2.68 18.43 -2.16
CA GLN A 103 3.42 19.12 -3.22
C GLN A 103 4.92 18.81 -3.19
N LYS A 104 5.53 18.75 -2.00
CA LYS A 104 6.97 18.43 -1.86
C LYS A 104 7.28 16.98 -2.21
N ILE A 105 6.40 16.05 -1.88
CA ILE A 105 6.58 14.63 -2.22
C ILE A 105 6.32 14.40 -3.71
N GLY A 106 5.32 15.07 -4.29
CA GLY A 106 5.04 15.05 -5.73
C GLY A 106 4.52 13.69 -6.24
N MET A 107 3.85 12.91 -5.39
CA MET A 107 3.41 11.53 -5.69
C MET A 107 1.88 11.34 -5.50
N GLY A 108 1.10 12.36 -5.86
CA GLY A 108 -0.36 12.35 -5.69
C GLY A 108 -0.81 12.81 -4.30
N GLN A 109 -1.94 12.29 -3.84
CA GLN A 109 -2.51 12.62 -2.52
C GLN A 109 -1.79 11.89 -1.39
N ILE A 110 -1.88 12.41 -0.16
CA ILE A 110 -1.18 11.85 0.98
C ILE A 110 -1.61 10.42 1.32
N GLU A 111 -2.87 10.07 1.04
CA GLU A 111 -3.40 8.72 1.24
C GLU A 111 -2.84 7.72 0.22
N GLU A 112 -2.56 8.15 -1.01
CA GLU A 112 -1.88 7.33 -2.01
C GLU A 112 -0.42 7.07 -1.57
N VAL A 113 0.25 8.08 -1.03
CA VAL A 113 1.60 7.95 -0.48
C VAL A 113 1.62 6.98 0.71
N LEU A 114 0.59 7.01 1.56
CA LEU A 114 0.45 6.07 2.66
C LEU A 114 0.27 4.63 2.15
N GLN A 115 -0.60 4.43 1.17
CA GLN A 115 -0.82 3.13 0.55
C GLN A 115 0.46 2.59 -0.14
N GLN A 116 1.21 3.45 -0.84
CA GLN A 116 2.52 3.10 -1.38
C GLN A 116 3.49 2.65 -0.28
N ALA A 117 3.51 3.33 0.88
CA ALA A 117 4.36 2.94 1.99
C ALA A 117 3.95 1.58 2.59
N GLU A 118 2.65 1.27 2.64
CA GLU A 118 2.19 -0.06 3.06
C GLU A 118 2.63 -1.16 2.08
N TYR A 119 2.50 -0.91 0.77
CA TYR A 119 3.00 -1.84 -0.24
C TYR A 119 4.51 -2.01 -0.21
N GLU A 120 5.27 -0.94 0.07
CA GLU A 120 6.72 -1.04 0.23
C GLU A 120 7.10 -1.91 1.44
N LEU A 121 6.32 -1.84 2.53
CA LEU A 121 6.51 -2.70 3.69
C LEU A 121 6.26 -4.18 3.35
N GLU A 122 5.20 -4.47 2.59
CA GLU A 122 4.91 -5.81 2.10
C GLU A 122 6.00 -6.31 1.14
N ALA A 123 6.43 -5.47 0.20
CA ALA A 123 7.52 -5.76 -0.71
C ALA A 123 8.82 -6.06 0.03
N THR A 124 9.15 -5.29 1.07
CA THR A 124 10.33 -5.53 1.91
C THR A 124 10.26 -6.92 2.56
N ARG A 125 9.09 -7.34 3.05
CA ARG A 125 8.90 -8.67 3.63
C ARG A 125 9.09 -9.78 2.58
N ALA A 126 8.53 -9.60 1.38
CA ALA A 126 8.70 -10.54 0.28
C ALA A 126 10.17 -10.62 -0.19
N ILE A 127 10.91 -9.51 -0.18
CA ILE A 127 12.34 -9.50 -0.51
C ILE A 127 13.16 -10.24 0.55
N ILE A 128 12.80 -10.11 1.83
CA ILE A 128 13.44 -10.87 2.90
C ILE A 128 13.23 -12.38 2.72
N GLU A 129 12.01 -12.79 2.34
CA GLU A 129 11.67 -14.19 2.11
C GLU A 129 12.38 -14.77 0.87
N SER A 130 12.37 -14.03 -0.24
CA SER A 130 12.98 -14.45 -1.51
C SER A 130 14.51 -14.30 -1.56
N LYS A 131 15.11 -13.56 -0.63
CA LYS A 131 16.55 -13.23 -0.60
C LYS A 131 17.08 -12.74 -1.94
N ALA A 132 16.33 -11.83 -2.58
CA ALA A 132 16.60 -11.34 -3.93
C ALA A 132 17.95 -10.59 -4.10
N TRP A 133 18.72 -10.40 -3.03
CA TRP A 133 20.08 -9.85 -3.08
C TRP A 133 21.16 -10.91 -3.38
N GLU A 134 20.82 -12.19 -3.38
CA GLU A 134 21.74 -13.27 -3.76
C GLU A 134 22.00 -13.25 -5.28
N PRO A 135 23.16 -13.75 -5.73
CA PRO A 135 23.44 -13.88 -7.15
C PRO A 135 22.40 -14.73 -7.89
N LEU A 136 22.31 -14.54 -9.21
CA LEU A 136 21.42 -15.34 -10.06
C LEU A 136 21.66 -16.84 -9.86
N ILE A 137 20.59 -17.58 -9.61
CA ILE A 137 20.62 -19.04 -9.41
C ILE A 137 21.16 -19.73 -10.66
N GLU A 138 20.72 -19.28 -11.84
CA GLU A 138 21.14 -19.83 -13.13
C GLU A 138 21.57 -18.71 -14.09
N LYS A 139 22.61 -18.99 -14.88
CA LYS A 139 23.00 -18.12 -15.98
C LYS A 139 22.08 -18.35 -17.17
N ALA A 140 21.81 -17.30 -17.92
CA ALA A 140 21.01 -17.41 -19.14
C ALA A 140 21.67 -18.38 -20.15
N PRO A 141 20.90 -19.23 -20.82
CA PRO A 141 21.39 -20.04 -21.94
C PRO A 141 21.96 -19.17 -23.07
N THR A 142 22.93 -19.71 -23.80
CA THR A 142 23.50 -19.04 -24.98
C THR A 142 22.40 -18.81 -26.02
N GLY A 143 22.20 -17.56 -26.44
CA GLY A 143 21.17 -17.18 -27.43
C GLY A 143 19.79 -16.84 -26.84
N GLN A 144 19.53 -17.04 -25.54
CA GLN A 144 18.22 -16.76 -24.92
C GLN A 144 17.75 -15.30 -25.11
N TRP A 145 18.68 -14.35 -25.08
CA TRP A 145 18.41 -12.91 -25.17
C TRP A 145 18.91 -12.29 -26.49
N ALA A 146 19.28 -13.10 -27.48
CA ALA A 146 19.69 -12.59 -28.79
C ALA A 146 18.44 -12.22 -29.60
N TRP A 147 18.36 -10.96 -30.02
CA TRP A 147 17.27 -10.47 -30.87
C TRP A 147 17.77 -9.39 -31.84
N PRO A 148 17.49 -9.48 -33.16
CA PRO A 148 16.86 -10.60 -33.88
C PRO A 148 17.80 -11.83 -34.01
N ILE A 149 17.23 -12.94 -34.47
CA ILE A 149 17.91 -14.24 -34.65
C ILE A 149 18.90 -14.18 -35.82
#